data_AF-A0A2U3RMF5-F1
#
_entry.id   AF-A0A2U3RMF5-F1
#
_cell.length_a   1.000
_cell.length_b   1.000
_cell.length_c   1.000
_cell.angle_alpha   90.00
_cell.angle_beta   90.00
_cell.angle_gamma   90.00
#
_symmetry.space_group_name_H-M   'P 1'
#
loop_
_entity.id
_entity.type
_entity.pdbx_description
1 polymer ?
#
loop_
_entity_poly.entity_id
_entity_poly.type
_entity_poly.pdbx_seq_one_letter_code
_entity_poly.pdbx_strand_id
1 'polypeptide(L)' 'MVNILKKADGIKKLNGGRKNKLNLEEQLLMVLEYLREYGTYFHIGQNYGISESSAYKAVKWV' A
#
# COMPACT_ATOMS: atom_id res chain seq x y z
N MET A 1 -5.12 -13.49 -1.38
CA MET A 1 -4.78 -12.16 -1.93
C MET A 1 -3.27 -11.89 -1.95
N VAL A 2 -2.57 -11.99 -0.80
CA VAL A 2 -1.15 -11.61 -0.67
C VAL A 2 -0.21 -12.33 -1.67
N ASN A 3 -0.44 -13.61 -1.97
CA ASN A 3 0.38 -14.34 -2.94
C ASN A 3 0.27 -13.79 -4.38
N ILE A 4 -0.87 -13.19 -4.74
CA ILE A 4 -1.06 -12.52 -6.03
C ILE A 4 -0.26 -11.22 -6.04
N LEU A 5 -0.37 -10.43 -4.97
CA LEU A 5 0.41 -9.20 -4.80
C LEU A 5 1.92 -9.45 -4.75
N LYS A 6 2.38 -10.54 -4.13
CA LYS A 6 3.80 -10.95 -4.13
C LYS A 6 4.32 -11.20 -5.54
N LYS A 7 3.54 -11.88 -6.41
CA LYS A 7 3.89 -12.09 -7.81
C LYS A 7 3.94 -10.77 -8.60
N ALA A 8 2.93 -9.91 -8.42
CA ALA A 8 2.86 -8.61 -9.09
C ALA A 8 3.96 -7.65 -8.64
N ASP A 9 4.28 -7.60 -7.34
CA ASP A 9 5.38 -6.82 -6.78
C ASP A 9 6.74 -7.30 -7.32
N GLY A 10 6.90 -8.62 -7.47
CA GLY A 10 8.08 -9.21 -8.11
C GLY A 10 8.32 -8.64 -9.51
N ILE A 11 7.29 -8.64 -10.37
CA ILE A 11 7.36 -8.08 -11.73
C ILE A 11 7.64 -6.58 -11.68
N LYS A 12 6.96 -5.84 -10.80
CA LYS A 12 7.12 -4.38 -10.67
C LYS A 12 8.53 -4.00 -10.25
N LYS A 13 9.14 -4.76 -9.33
CA LYS A 13 10.51 -4.52 -8.87
C LYS A 13 11.57 -4.81 -9.93
N LEU A 14 11.27 -5.64 -10.95
CA LEU A 14 12.17 -5.80 -12.10
C LEU A 14 12.35 -4.48 -12.87
N ASN A 15 11.32 -3.65 -12.91
CA ASN A 15 11.38 -2.32 -13.53
C ASN A 15 12.07 -1.26 -12.64
N GLY A 16 12.60 -1.68 -11.49
CA GLY A 16 13.26 -0.80 -10.52
C GLY A 16 12.29 0.06 -9.70
N GLY A 17 12.86 0.95 -8.88
CA GLY A 17 12.11 1.90 -8.07
C GLY A 17 12.52 1.91 -6.59
N ARG A 18 11.92 2.83 -5.83
CA ARG A 18 12.18 2.98 -4.39
C ARG A 18 11.52 1.84 -3.62
N LYS A 19 12.23 1.30 -2.62
CA LYS A 19 11.66 0.32 -1.68
C LYS A 19 10.50 0.95 -0.91
N ASN A 20 9.38 0.23 -0.83
CA ASN A 20 8.25 0.63 0.01
C ASN A 20 8.66 0.56 1.49
N LYS A 21 8.14 1.50 2.29
CA LYS A 21 8.33 1.50 3.75
C LYS A 21 7.53 0.40 4.45
N LEU A 22 6.35 0.08 3.90
CA LEU A 22 5.44 -0.95 4.41
C LEU A 22 5.64 -2.28 3.69
N ASN A 23 5.42 -3.36 4.43
CA ASN A 23 5.36 -4.71 3.88
C ASN A 23 4.08 -4.90 3.05
N LEU A 24 4.09 -5.88 2.15
CA LEU A 24 2.94 -6.19 1.28
C LEU A 24 1.65 -6.47 2.06
N GLU A 25 1.77 -7.12 3.22
CA GLU A 25 0.65 -7.48 4.09
C GLU A 25 0.07 -6.23 4.77
N GLU A 26 0.93 -5.32 5.23
CA GLU A 26 0.52 -4.03 5.80
C GLU A 26 -0.11 -3.12 4.75
N GLN A 27 0.43 -3.11 3.53
CA GLN A 27 -0.18 -2.38 2.41
C GLN A 27 -1.57 -2.91 2.11
N LEU A 28 -1.75 -4.24 2.04
CA LEU A 28 -3.07 -4.83 1.83
C LEU A 28 -4.03 -4.48 2.97
N LEU A 29 -3.58 -4.55 4.23
CA LEU A 29 -4.41 -4.20 5.38
C LEU A 29 -4.88 -2.75 5.30
N MET A 30 -3.96 -1.82 5.03
CA MET A 30 -4.25 -0.40 4.87
C MET A 30 -5.31 -0.13 3.78
N VAL A 31 -5.26 -0.87 2.67
CA VAL A 31 -6.26 -0.74 1.60
C VAL A 31 -7.62 -1.30 2.01
N LEU A 32 -7.64 -2.41 2.74
CA LEU A 32 -8.90 -2.97 3.25
C LEU A 32 -9.58 -2.03 4.26
N GLU A 33 -8.80 -1.35 5.11
CA GLU A 33 -9.30 -0.31 6.01
C GLU A 33 -9.85 0.89 5.24
N TYR A 34 -9.13 1.35 4.21
CA TYR A 34 -9.64 2.39 3.31
C TYR A 34 -10.96 1.99 2.66
N LEU A 35 -11.07 0.77 2.12
CA LEU A 35 -12.29 0.31 1.46
C LEU A 35 -13.47 0.12 2.44
N ARG A 36 -13.18 -0.23 3.70
CA ARG A 36 -14.21 -0.42 4.73
C ARG A 36 -14.75 0.90 5.26
N GLU A 37 -13.85 1.82 5.62
CA GLU A 37 -14.20 3.04 6.37
C GLU A 37 -14.25 4.29 5.48
N TYR A 38 -13.71 4.20 4.26
CA TYR A 38 -13.56 5.32 3.32
C TYR A 38 -12.89 6.56 3.95
N GLY A 39 -12.00 6.33 4.92
CA GLY A 39 -11.27 7.37 5.64
C GLY A 39 -10.30 8.13 4.74
N THR A 40 -9.88 9.33 5.16
CA THR A 40 -8.94 10.12 4.36
C THR A 40 -7.55 9.49 4.33
N TYR A 41 -6.86 9.60 3.20
CA TYR A 41 -5.49 9.08 3.03
C TYR A 41 -4.51 9.67 4.05
N PHE A 42 -4.78 10.88 4.55
CA PHE A 42 -4.00 11.51 5.61
C PHE A 42 -4.12 10.75 6.94
N HIS A 43 -5.34 10.47 7.41
CA HIS A 43 -5.54 9.72 8.67
C HIS A 43 -4.99 8.30 8.59
N ILE A 44 -5.25 7.61 7.48
CA ILE A 44 -4.72 6.27 7.26
C ILE A 44 -3.19 6.32 7.19
N GLY A 45 -2.62 7.27 6.45
CA GLY A 45 -1.17 7.45 6.38
C GLY A 45 -0.53 7.69 7.75
N GLN A 46 -1.18 8.47 8.63
CA GLN A 46 -0.72 8.68 10.00
C GLN A 46 -0.70 7.39 10.83
N ASN A 47 -1.73 6.55 10.74
CA ASN A 47 -1.79 5.26 11.45
C ASN A 47 -0.62 4.34 11.08
N TYR A 48 -0.21 4.35 9.81
CA TYR A 48 0.90 3.54 9.29
C TYR A 48 2.25 4.29 9.23
N GLY A 49 2.31 5.52 9.73
CA GLY A 49 3.52 6.34 9.73
C GLY A 49 4.10 6.65 8.33
N ILE A 50 3.23 6.80 7.33
CA ILE A 50 3.59 7.15 5.95
C ILE A 50 2.96 8.50 5.55
N SER A 51 3.50 9.12 4.49
CA SER A 51 2.88 10.33 3.94
C SER A 51 1.56 10.00 3.25
N GLU A 52 0.64 10.97 3.22
CA GLU A 52 -0.63 10.86 2.49
C GLU A 52 -0.42 10.44 1.02
N SER A 53 0.57 11.04 0.36
CA SER A 53 0.94 10.70 -1.02
C SER A 53 1.42 9.25 -1.18
N SER A 54 2.04 8.68 -0.16
CA SER A 54 2.46 7.28 -0.16
C SER A 54 1.26 6.36 0.09
N ALA A 55 0.33 6.76 0.98
CA ALA A 55 -0.92 6.05 1.22
C ALA A 55 -1.75 5.96 -0.06
N TYR A 56 -1.95 7.09 -0.76
CA TYR A 56 -2.66 7.14 -2.04
C TYR A 56 -2.02 6.20 -3.09
N LYS A 57 -0.69 6.24 -3.23
CA LYS A 57 0.03 5.37 -4.19
C LYS A 57 -0.11 3.89 -3.84
N ALA A 58 -0.15 3.53 -2.56
CA ALA A 58 -0.35 2.16 -2.13
C ALA A 58 -1.79 1.71 -2.38
N VAL A 59 -2.80 2.51 -2.01
CA VAL A 59 -4.22 2.22 -2.28
C VAL A 59 -4.51 2.09 -3.77
N LYS A 60 -3.93 2.95 -4.61
CA LYS A 60 -4.10 2.88 -6.06
C LYS A 60 -3.44 1.64 -6.69
N TRP A 61 -2.43 1.08 -6.03
CA TRP A 61 -1.60 0.02 -6.60
C TRP A 61 -2.07 -1.39 -6.24
N VAL A 62 -2.48 -1.59 -4.98
CA VAL A 62 -3.00 -2.88 -4.46
C VAL A 62 -4.29 -3.24 -5.18
#